data_AF-A0A285N9D0-F1
#
_entry.id   AF-A0A285N9D0-F1
#
_cell.length_a   1.000
_cell.length_b   1.000
_cell.length_c   1.000
_cell.angle_alpha   90.00
_cell.angle_beta   90.00
_cell.angle_gamma   90.00
#
_symmetry.space_group_name_H-M   'P 1'
#
loop_
_entity.id
_entity.type
_entity.pdbx_description
1 polymer ?
#
loop_
_entity_poly.entity_id
_entity_poly.type
_entity_poly.pdbx_seq_one_letter_code
_entity_poly.pdbx_strand_id
1 'polypeptide(L)'
;MTDDTTADRPSTDSDRAAFLEGDAHYCDLCSTPFETLGELADHDCSPTVAPDGGIIKITRTDLTGFQRDLLEAIASVEQSQDEPPYGLEIKNHIEDEYGEEIHHGRLYPNLDELVEIGLVEKGMLDQRTNSYELTARGRKVLRDLAAALNEVLEA
;
A
#
# COMPACT_ATOMS: atom_id res chain seq x y z
N MET A 1 -9.20 2.00 31.54
CA MET A 1 -8.19 0.97 31.26
C MET A 1 -8.80 0.09 30.18
N THR A 2 -8.69 0.56 28.94
CA THR A 2 -9.12 -0.17 27.74
C THR A 2 -7.82 -0.63 27.11
N ASP A 3 -7.57 -1.93 27.20
CA ASP A 3 -6.50 -2.58 26.43
C ASP A 3 -6.96 -2.66 24.98
N ASP A 4 -6.23 -1.93 24.14
CA ASP A 4 -6.32 -1.94 22.70
C ASP A 4 -5.60 -3.19 22.21
N THR A 5 -6.35 -4.26 21.93
CA THR A 5 -5.80 -5.48 21.33
C THR A 5 -5.86 -5.31 19.82
N THR A 6 -4.78 -4.76 19.26
CA THR A 6 -4.50 -4.85 17.83
C THR A 6 -4.45 -6.32 17.44
N ALA A 7 -5.41 -6.78 16.64
CA ALA A 7 -5.41 -8.13 16.11
C ALA A 7 -4.15 -8.33 15.24
N ASP A 8 -3.38 -9.34 15.63
CA ASP A 8 -2.13 -9.73 14.98
C ASP A 8 -2.40 -10.18 13.53
N ARG A 9 -1.53 -9.76 12.61
CA ARG A 9 -1.63 -10.11 11.18
C ARG A 9 -1.30 -11.61 10.99
N PRO A 10 -2.12 -12.40 10.30
CA PRO A 10 -1.75 -13.77 9.95
C PRO A 10 -0.58 -13.76 8.95
N SER A 11 0.48 -14.50 9.29
CA SER A 11 1.80 -14.44 8.65
C SER A 11 2.12 -15.67 7.79
N THR A 12 1.20 -16.63 7.63
CA THR A 12 1.48 -17.85 6.86
C THR A 12 0.29 -18.40 6.06
N ASP A 13 0.59 -19.20 5.02
CA ASP A 13 -0.39 -19.90 4.18
C ASP A 13 -1.29 -20.89 4.95
N SER A 14 -0.96 -21.23 6.20
CA SER A 14 -1.80 -22.11 7.04
C SER A 14 -3.00 -21.38 7.65
N ASP A 15 -2.87 -20.07 7.89
CA ASP A 15 -3.97 -19.22 8.39
C ASP A 15 -5.05 -19.03 7.30
N ARG A 16 -4.65 -19.14 6.02
CA ARG A 16 -5.55 -19.08 4.86
C ARG A 16 -6.43 -20.33 4.72
N ALA A 17 -6.03 -21.46 5.26
CA ALA A 17 -6.79 -22.71 5.16
C ALA A 17 -8.02 -22.73 6.09
N ALA A 18 -7.96 -22.04 7.24
CA ALA A 18 -9.11 -21.85 8.14
C ALA A 18 -10.15 -20.86 7.55
N PHE A 19 -9.70 -19.95 6.67
CA PHE A 19 -10.51 -18.92 6.02
C PHE A 19 -11.51 -19.47 4.97
N LEU A 20 -11.32 -20.71 4.51
CA LEU A 20 -12.08 -21.34 3.41
C LEU A 20 -13.36 -22.06 3.86
N GLU A 21 -13.80 -21.90 5.11
CA GLU A 21 -15.03 -22.55 5.62
C GLU A 21 -16.35 -21.83 5.27
N GLY A 22 -16.30 -20.64 4.62
CA GLY A 22 -17.38 -20.24 3.70
C GLY A 22 -18.08 -18.88 3.87
N ASP A 23 -17.70 -18.02 4.83
CA ASP A 23 -18.42 -16.75 5.08
C ASP A 23 -17.57 -15.47 5.00
N ALA A 24 -16.38 -15.54 4.41
CA ALA A 24 -15.51 -14.37 4.30
C ALA A 24 -16.08 -13.25 3.42
N HIS A 25 -16.01 -12.02 3.91
CA HIS A 25 -16.39 -10.82 3.17
C HIS A 25 -15.14 -10.08 2.68
N TYR A 26 -15.20 -9.46 1.50
CA TYR A 26 -14.05 -8.78 0.90
C TYR A 26 -14.40 -7.35 0.54
N CYS A 27 -13.47 -6.43 0.78
CA CYS A 27 -13.57 -5.09 0.23
C CYS A 27 -13.27 -5.11 -1.28
N ASP A 28 -14.16 -4.53 -2.08
CA ASP A 28 -14.01 -4.47 -3.55
C ASP A 28 -12.82 -3.60 -4.00
N LEU A 29 -12.33 -2.70 -3.14
CA LEU A 29 -11.28 -1.73 -3.48
C LEU A 29 -9.87 -2.22 -3.13
N CYS A 30 -9.67 -2.77 -1.94
CA CYS A 30 -8.36 -3.23 -1.45
C CYS A 30 -8.26 -4.76 -1.36
N SER A 31 -9.37 -5.49 -1.51
CA SER A 31 -9.45 -6.94 -1.35
C SER A 31 -8.97 -7.43 0.02
N THR A 32 -9.07 -6.59 1.05
CA THR A 32 -8.88 -7.02 2.44
C THR A 32 -10.03 -7.95 2.83
N PRO A 33 -9.72 -9.13 3.40
CA PRO A 33 -10.71 -10.04 3.97
C PRO A 33 -11.25 -9.57 5.33
N PHE A 34 -12.50 -9.87 5.61
CA PHE A 34 -13.19 -9.62 6.88
C PHE A 34 -14.02 -10.83 7.30
N GLU A 35 -14.13 -11.08 8.61
CA GLU A 35 -14.89 -12.20 9.16
C GLU A 35 -16.39 -11.92 9.17
N THR A 36 -16.78 -10.64 9.29
CA THR A 36 -18.19 -10.24 9.35
C THR A 36 -18.53 -9.09 8.41
N LEU A 37 -19.80 -8.97 8.03
CA LEU A 37 -20.31 -7.80 7.30
C LEU A 37 -20.16 -6.51 8.10
N GLY A 38 -20.19 -6.58 9.44
CA GLY A 38 -20.00 -5.41 10.30
C GLY A 38 -18.59 -4.84 10.16
N GLU A 39 -17.58 -5.69 10.22
CA GLU A 39 -16.18 -5.30 10.01
C GLU A 39 -15.94 -4.74 8.61
N LEU A 40 -16.55 -5.35 7.58
CA LEU A 40 -16.48 -4.81 6.22
C LEU A 40 -17.17 -3.45 6.12
N ALA A 41 -18.30 -3.24 6.81
CA ALA A 41 -19.00 -1.96 6.80
C ALA A 41 -18.23 -0.86 7.53
N ASP A 42 -17.49 -1.21 8.58
CA ASP A 42 -16.63 -0.29 9.35
C ASP A 42 -15.25 -0.09 8.69
N HIS A 43 -14.92 -0.87 7.65
CA HIS A 43 -13.68 -0.72 6.90
C HIS A 43 -13.67 0.58 6.09
N ASP A 44 -12.91 1.57 6.56
CA ASP A 44 -12.67 2.80 5.82
C ASP A 44 -11.74 2.54 4.62
N CYS A 45 -12.35 2.22 3.48
CA CYS A 45 -11.68 2.16 2.20
C CYS A 45 -12.37 3.11 1.23
N SER A 46 -11.84 4.32 1.16
CA SER A 46 -12.36 5.33 0.24
C SER A 46 -11.88 5.07 -1.20
N PRO A 47 -12.79 5.04 -2.20
CA PRO A 47 -12.41 4.96 -3.60
C PRO A 47 -11.75 6.26 -4.06
N THR A 48 -10.94 6.18 -5.12
CA THR A 48 -10.54 7.39 -5.84
C THR A 48 -11.71 7.82 -6.70
N VAL A 49 -12.17 9.05 -6.52
CA VAL A 49 -13.35 9.58 -7.22
C VAL A 49 -12.90 10.58 -8.28
N ALA A 50 -13.35 10.37 -9.52
CA ALA A 50 -13.18 11.32 -10.61
C ALA A 50 -14.02 12.60 -10.39
N PRO A 51 -13.71 13.71 -11.08
CA PRO A 51 -14.49 14.96 -10.97
C PRO A 51 -15.97 14.83 -11.33
N ASP A 52 -16.35 13.83 -12.12
CA ASP A 52 -17.73 13.53 -12.52
C ASP A 52 -18.46 12.58 -11.53
N GLY A 53 -17.80 12.16 -10.45
CA GLY A 53 -18.34 11.25 -9.46
C GLY A 53 -18.11 9.76 -9.78
N GLY A 54 -17.42 9.44 -10.88
CA GLY A 54 -17.06 8.06 -11.22
C GLY A 54 -16.02 7.47 -10.26
N ILE A 55 -16.12 6.17 -9.96
CA ILE A 55 -15.08 5.44 -9.22
C ILE A 55 -13.94 5.10 -10.16
N ILE A 56 -12.73 5.57 -9.83
CA ILE A 56 -11.51 5.22 -10.55
C ILE A 56 -10.88 4.01 -9.87
N LYS A 57 -10.84 2.89 -10.60
CA LYS A 57 -10.10 1.69 -10.19
C LYS A 57 -8.68 1.80 -10.73
N ILE A 58 -7.72 1.92 -9.81
CA ILE A 58 -6.30 2.00 -10.15
C ILE A 58 -5.72 0.60 -10.14
N THR A 59 -5.01 0.25 -11.20
CA THR A 59 -4.35 -1.02 -11.40
C THR A 59 -2.85 -0.81 -11.59
N ARG A 60 -2.05 -1.88 -11.52
CA ARG A 60 -0.60 -1.78 -11.70
C ARG A 60 -0.21 -1.08 -13.00
N THR A 61 -0.98 -1.28 -14.08
CA THR A 61 -0.68 -0.75 -15.40
C THR A 61 -0.88 0.76 -15.53
N ASP A 62 -1.63 1.37 -14.61
CA ASP A 62 -1.89 2.81 -14.59
C ASP A 62 -0.72 3.60 -13.98
N LEU A 63 0.17 2.91 -13.25
CA LEU A 63 1.35 3.50 -12.63
C LEU A 63 2.57 3.46 -13.56
N THR A 64 3.38 4.51 -13.51
CA THR A 64 4.72 4.53 -14.12
C THR A 64 5.63 3.51 -13.42
N GLY A 65 6.74 3.11 -14.07
CA GLY A 65 7.74 2.25 -13.44
C GLY A 65 8.23 2.83 -12.11
N PHE A 66 8.63 4.10 -12.13
CA PHE A 66 9.12 4.79 -10.94
C PHE A 66 8.08 4.87 -9.80
N GLN A 67 6.79 5.03 -10.10
CA GLN A 67 5.73 4.98 -9.08
C GLN A 67 5.60 3.59 -8.46
N ARG A 68 5.75 2.51 -9.25
CA ARG A 68 5.73 1.14 -8.72
C ARG A 68 6.92 0.88 -7.81
N ASP A 69 8.09 1.33 -8.24
CA ASP A 69 9.33 1.21 -7.47
C ASP A 69 9.23 2.02 -6.16
N LEU A 70 8.56 3.18 -6.16
CA LEU A 70 8.28 3.92 -4.93
C LEU A 70 7.34 3.17 -3.98
N LEU A 71 6.31 2.49 -4.49
CA LEU A 71 5.45 1.66 -3.64
C LEU A 71 6.25 0.51 -3.01
N GLU A 72 7.12 -0.13 -3.78
CA GLU A 72 8.03 -1.17 -3.29
C GLU A 72 8.99 -0.63 -2.24
N ALA A 73 9.65 0.50 -2.50
CA ALA A 73 10.56 1.15 -1.58
C ALA A 73 9.86 1.48 -0.25
N ILE A 74 8.65 2.06 -0.28
CA ILE A 74 7.87 2.32 0.94
C ILE A 74 7.61 0.99 1.67
N ALA A 75 7.13 -0.05 0.99
CA ALA A 75 6.87 -1.35 1.60
C ALA A 75 8.12 -1.98 2.22
N SER A 76 9.28 -1.81 1.60
CA SER A 76 10.55 -2.32 2.12
C SER A 76 11.00 -1.55 3.35
N VAL A 77 10.89 -0.23 3.32
CA VAL A 77 11.25 0.63 4.44
C VAL A 77 10.35 0.33 5.66
N GLU A 78 9.03 0.21 5.47
CA GLU A 78 8.07 -0.19 6.52
C GLU A 78 8.43 -1.53 7.20
N GLN A 79 9.07 -2.45 6.49
CA GLN A 79 9.45 -3.76 7.02
C GLN A 79 10.81 -3.75 7.72
N SER A 80 11.64 -2.75 7.43
CA SER A 80 13.03 -2.70 7.90
C SER A 80 13.19 -2.06 9.29
N GLN A 81 12.18 -1.34 9.77
CA GLN A 81 12.24 -0.57 11.01
C GLN A 81 10.86 -0.36 11.63
N ASP A 82 10.83 0.06 12.90
CA ASP A 82 9.59 0.30 13.66
C ASP A 82 9.00 1.71 13.41
N GLU A 83 9.76 2.63 12.79
CA GLU A 83 9.29 3.97 12.45
C GLU A 83 8.60 4.05 11.06
N PRO A 84 7.58 4.92 10.90
CA PRO A 84 6.97 5.17 9.59
C PRO A 84 7.99 5.65 8.54
N PRO A 85 7.91 5.18 7.28
CA PRO A 85 8.81 5.61 6.22
C PRO A 85 8.73 7.12 6.02
N TYR A 86 9.85 7.83 6.08
CA TYR A 86 9.89 9.25 5.74
C TYR A 86 10.66 9.50 4.45
N GLY A 87 10.39 10.66 3.84
CA GLY A 87 10.85 10.95 2.47
C GLY A 87 12.36 10.83 2.25
N LEU A 88 13.19 11.05 3.27
CA LEU A 88 14.64 10.89 3.16
C LEU A 88 15.07 9.42 3.10
N GLU A 89 14.40 8.52 3.83
CA GLU A 89 14.72 7.09 3.77
C GLU A 89 14.26 6.45 2.47
N ILE A 90 13.04 6.80 2.04
CA ILE A 90 12.52 6.37 0.73
C ILE A 90 13.48 6.82 -0.38
N LYS A 91 14.00 8.06 -0.27
CA LYS A 91 15.02 8.58 -1.19
C LYS A 91 16.29 7.73 -1.17
N ASN A 92 16.85 7.47 0.01
CA ASN A 92 18.09 6.71 0.11
C ASN A 92 17.90 5.28 -0.45
N HIS A 93 16.79 4.63 -0.12
CA HIS A 93 16.48 3.29 -0.61
C HIS A 93 16.42 3.24 -2.14
N ILE A 94 15.67 4.17 -2.76
CA ILE A 94 15.53 4.16 -4.22
C ILE A 94 16.82 4.62 -4.94
N GLU A 95 17.63 5.49 -4.33
CA GLU A 95 18.96 5.84 -4.86
C GLU A 95 19.92 4.66 -4.83
N ASP A 96 19.88 3.86 -3.77
CA ASP A 96 20.68 2.64 -3.65
C ASP A 96 20.27 1.60 -4.69
N GLU A 97 18.97 1.43 -4.95
CA GLU A 97 18.46 0.52 -5.99
C GLU A 97 18.84 0.98 -7.41
N TYR A 98 18.71 2.27 -7.69
CA TYR A 98 19.01 2.82 -9.01
C TYR A 98 20.51 3.04 -9.25
N GLY A 99 21.30 3.09 -8.18
CA GLY A 99 22.74 3.39 -8.23
C GLY A 99 23.07 4.82 -8.68
N GLU A 100 22.10 5.74 -8.58
CA GLU A 100 22.25 7.15 -8.97
C GLU A 100 21.48 8.07 -8.02
N GLU A 101 21.86 9.35 -8.00
CA GLU A 101 21.16 10.37 -7.21
C GLU A 101 19.80 10.71 -7.85
N ILE A 102 18.74 10.65 -7.04
CA ILE A 102 17.37 10.95 -7.44
C ILE A 102 17.02 12.36 -7.00
N HIS A 103 16.77 13.22 -7.99
CA HIS A 103 16.40 14.60 -7.75
C HIS A 103 15.06 14.73 -7.02
N HIS A 104 14.99 15.70 -6.11
CA HIS A 104 13.80 16.01 -5.32
C HIS A 104 12.55 16.26 -6.18
N GLY A 105 12.73 16.90 -7.34
CA GLY A 105 11.67 17.18 -8.31
C GLY A 105 11.17 15.94 -9.07
N ARG A 106 11.78 14.77 -8.87
CA ARG A 106 11.28 13.49 -9.35
C ARG A 106 10.59 12.73 -8.22
N LEU A 107 11.22 12.67 -7.04
CA LEU A 107 10.69 11.91 -5.91
C LEU A 107 9.36 12.46 -5.39
N TYR A 108 9.34 13.72 -4.94
CA TYR A 108 8.18 14.25 -4.20
C TYR A 108 6.94 14.44 -5.06
N PRO A 109 7.02 14.90 -6.32
CA PRO A 109 5.83 14.94 -7.18
C PRO A 109 5.20 13.56 -7.37
N ASN A 110 6.00 12.49 -7.47
CA ASN A 110 5.45 11.13 -7.57
C ASN A 110 4.85 10.67 -6.24
N LEU A 111 5.45 11.00 -5.09
CA LEU A 111 4.85 10.70 -3.79
C LEU A 111 3.52 11.45 -3.60
N ASP A 112 3.47 12.73 -3.95
CA ASP A 112 2.24 13.53 -3.84
C ASP A 112 1.15 13.01 -4.79
N GLU A 113 1.50 12.56 -6.00
CA GLU A 113 0.54 11.92 -6.91
C GLU A 113 0.03 10.59 -6.33
N LEU A 114 0.90 9.74 -5.79
CA LEU A 114 0.51 8.49 -5.12
C LEU A 114 -0.43 8.73 -3.92
N VAL A 115 -0.25 9.85 -3.22
CA VAL A 115 -1.13 10.31 -2.14
C VAL A 115 -2.47 10.79 -2.68
N GLU A 116 -2.46 11.62 -3.71
CA GLU A 116 -3.68 12.15 -4.35
C GLU A 116 -4.57 11.02 -4.87
N ILE A 117 -3.97 9.98 -5.44
CA ILE A 117 -4.71 8.83 -5.96
C ILE A 117 -5.02 7.77 -4.89
N GLY A 118 -4.63 7.98 -3.63
CA GLY A 118 -5.02 7.16 -2.47
C GLY A 118 -4.28 5.83 -2.32
N LEU A 119 -3.10 5.67 -2.94
CA LEU A 119 -2.26 4.48 -2.77
C LEU A 119 -1.28 4.63 -1.61
N VAL A 120 -0.92 5.88 -1.28
CA VAL A 120 -0.05 6.24 -0.16
C VAL A 120 -0.82 7.21 0.75
N GLU A 121 -0.66 7.06 2.05
CA GLU A 121 -1.12 8.03 3.03
C GLU A 121 0.05 8.91 3.47
N LYS A 122 -0.18 10.21 3.55
CA LYS A 122 0.81 11.19 3.99
C LYS A 122 0.55 11.58 5.44
N GLY A 123 1.46 11.20 6.32
CA GLY A 123 1.46 11.60 7.72
C GLY A 123 2.50 12.69 8.01
N MET A 124 2.57 13.08 9.28
CA MET A 124 3.53 14.04 9.79
C MET A 124 4.23 13.43 11.01
N LEU A 125 5.51 13.11 10.88
CA LEU A 125 6.33 12.57 11.97
C LEU A 125 6.76 13.69 12.92
N ASP A 126 7.13 14.84 12.36
CA ASP A 126 7.45 16.07 13.09
C ASP A 126 7.12 17.32 12.26
N GLN A 127 7.45 18.52 12.76
CA GLN A 127 7.14 19.80 12.09
C GLN A 127 7.73 19.97 10.67
N ARG A 128 8.66 19.11 10.26
CA ARG A 128 9.44 19.17 9.02
C ARG A 128 9.46 17.86 8.24
N THR A 129 9.18 16.74 8.90
CA THR A 129 9.31 15.40 8.34
C THR A 129 7.93 14.79 8.08
N ASN A 130 7.61 14.58 6.80
CA ASN A 130 6.41 13.82 6.40
C ASN A 130 6.72 12.33 6.37
N SER A 131 5.77 11.53 6.86
CA SER A 131 5.76 10.07 6.65
C SER A 131 4.88 9.71 5.44
N TYR A 132 5.19 8.57 4.83
CA TYR A 132 4.48 8.01 3.69
C TYR A 132 4.27 6.52 3.94
N GLU A 133 3.02 6.11 4.07
CA GLU A 133 2.65 4.72 4.39
C GLU A 133 1.75 4.16 3.30
N LEU A 134 1.87 2.86 3.02
CA LEU A 134 1.00 2.23 2.04
C LEU A 134 -0.41 2.03 2.58
N THR A 135 -1.39 2.56 1.84
CA THR A 135 -2.79 2.24 2.10
C THR A 135 -3.08 0.78 1.76
N ALA A 136 -4.21 0.24 2.24
CA ALA A 136 -4.66 -1.09 1.85
C ALA A 136 -4.77 -1.25 0.33
N ARG A 137 -5.12 -0.17 -0.38
CA ARG A 137 -5.19 -0.12 -1.85
C ARG A 137 -3.79 -0.13 -2.47
N GLY A 138 -2.83 0.63 -1.94
CA GLY A 138 -1.43 0.58 -2.36
C GLY A 138 -0.84 -0.83 -2.24
N ARG A 139 -1.07 -1.49 -1.09
CA ARG A 139 -0.65 -2.89 -0.88
C ARG A 139 -1.34 -3.86 -1.83
N LYS A 140 -2.59 -3.62 -2.21
CA LYS A 140 -3.28 -4.42 -3.23
C LYS A 140 -2.58 -4.30 -4.59
N VAL A 141 -2.22 -3.09 -5.02
CA VAL A 141 -1.51 -2.88 -6.28
C VAL A 141 -0.17 -3.61 -6.31
N LEU A 142 0.60 -3.58 -5.21
CA LEU A 142 1.84 -4.36 -5.09
C LEU A 142 1.60 -5.88 -5.17
N ARG A 143 0.57 -6.39 -4.50
CA ARG A 143 0.20 -7.82 -4.60
C ARG A 143 -0.17 -8.20 -6.03
N ASP A 144 -0.94 -7.36 -6.72
CA ASP A 144 -1.30 -7.57 -8.13
C ASP A 144 -0.07 -7.55 -9.05
N LEU A 145 0.93 -6.71 -8.73
CA LEU A 145 2.22 -6.68 -9.43
C LEU A 145 3.00 -7.97 -9.22
N ALA A 146 3.17 -8.41 -7.97
CA ALA A 146 3.87 -9.64 -7.63
C ALA A 146 3.22 -10.88 -8.26
N ALA A 147 1.89 -10.98 -8.18
CA ALA A 147 1.13 -12.08 -8.80
C ALA A 147 1.38 -12.16 -10.31
N ALA A 148 1.34 -11.02 -11.01
CA ALA A 148 1.58 -10.99 -12.45
C ALA A 148 3.01 -11.35 -12.83
N LEU A 149 4.01 -11.00 -12.01
CA LEU A 149 5.40 -11.42 -12.23
C LEU A 149 5.54 -12.93 -12.01
N ASN A 150 4.96 -13.48 -10.96
CA ASN A 150 4.99 -14.92 -10.69
C ASN A 150 4.32 -15.72 -11.80
N GLU A 151 3.16 -15.28 -12.30
CA GLU A 151 2.49 -15.91 -13.45
C GLU A 151 3.39 -15.97 -14.69
N VAL A 152 4.17 -14.92 -14.94
CA VAL A 152 5.11 -14.88 -16.08
C VAL A 152 6.32 -15.79 -15.86
N LEU A 153 6.80 -15.91 -14.62
CA LEU A 153 7.95 -16.77 -14.27
C LEU A 153 7.59 -18.26 -14.25
N GLU A 154 6.33 -18.59 -13.97
CA GLU A 154 5.81 -19.96 -13.91
C GLU A 154 5.24 -20.45 -15.26
N ALA A 155 5.21 -19.59 -16.29
CA ALA A 155 4.72 -19.89 -17.65
C ALA A 155 5.79 -20.55 -18.55
#